data_AF-A0A4Q3IFB7-F1
#
_entry.id   AF-A0A4Q3IFB7-F1
#
_cell.length_a   1.000
_cell.length_b   1.000
_cell.length_c   1.000
_cell.angle_alpha   90.00
_cell.angle_beta   90.00
_cell.angle_gamma   90.00
#
_symmetry.space_group_name_H-M   'P 1'
#
loop_
_entity.id
_entity.type
_entity.pdbx_description
1 polymer ?
#
loop_
_entity_poly.entity_id
_entity_poly.type
_entity_poly.pdbx_seq_one_letter_code
_entity_poly.pdbx_strand_id
1 'polypeptide(L)'
;MFYREAGQYKSTYAADMAVFPLRQDRIGIAVILAIAFIGIPLLGNDFFIASVMIPFLVLSLAAIGLNILTGYTGLISLGTAAFMGVGAYSCYKLTTFFPGVNIIV
;
A
#
# COMPACT_ATOMS: atom_id res chain seq x y z
N MET A 1 21.31 -4.88 11.80
CA MET A 1 20.35 -5.96 12.12
C MET A 1 19.78 -5.69 13.49
N PHE A 2 18.51 -5.30 13.58
CA PHE A 2 17.86 -4.90 14.85
C PHE A 2 17.57 -6.09 15.78
N TYR A 3 17.69 -7.33 15.28
CA TYR A 3 17.44 -8.54 16.05
C TYR A 3 18.58 -9.56 15.91
N ARG A 4 18.72 -10.44 16.91
CA ARG A 4 19.69 -11.54 16.90
C ARG A 4 19.14 -12.70 16.08
N GLU A 5 19.85 -13.07 15.02
CA GLU A 5 19.51 -14.21 14.16
C GLU A 5 19.97 -15.56 14.74
N ALA A 6 20.85 -15.54 15.73
CA ALA A 6 21.38 -16.72 16.39
C ALA A 6 20.27 -17.53 17.09
N GLY A 7 20.07 -18.78 16.66
CA GLY A 7 19.09 -19.72 17.22
C GLY A 7 17.86 -19.96 16.35
N GLN A 8 17.69 -19.25 15.22
CA GLN A 8 16.62 -19.52 14.25
C GLN A 8 17.13 -20.44 13.13
N TYR A 9 17.16 -21.74 13.39
CA TYR A 9 17.63 -22.73 12.42
C TYR A 9 16.58 -22.99 11.34
N LYS A 10 17.01 -22.93 10.08
CA LYS A 10 16.22 -23.31 8.92
C LYS A 10 16.49 -24.79 8.63
N SER A 11 15.51 -25.65 8.84
CA SER A 11 15.67 -27.11 8.70
C SER A 11 15.28 -27.66 7.33
N THR A 12 14.69 -26.84 6.46
CA THR A 12 14.22 -27.26 5.13
C THR A 12 14.55 -26.21 4.08
N TYR A 13 14.78 -26.64 2.84
CA TYR A 13 15.06 -25.74 1.70
C TYR A 13 13.90 -24.76 1.45
N ALA A 14 12.66 -25.22 1.62
CA ALA A 14 11.47 -24.37 1.51
C ALA A 14 11.43 -23.25 2.58
N ALA A 15 11.93 -23.51 3.79
CA ALA A 15 12.03 -22.49 4.84
C ALA A 15 13.13 -21.46 4.56
N ASP A 16 14.11 -21.80 3.72
CA ASP A 16 15.17 -20.88 3.30
C ASP A 16 14.73 -19.97 2.15
N MET A 17 13.85 -20.44 1.27
CA MET A 17 13.22 -19.64 0.21
C MET A 17 12.07 -18.75 0.69
N ALA A 18 11.75 -18.73 1.98
CA ALA A 18 10.66 -17.90 2.50
C ALA A 18 11.00 -16.41 2.40
N VAL A 19 10.02 -15.60 1.95
CA VAL A 19 10.16 -14.13 1.83
C VAL A 19 10.51 -13.47 3.17
N PHE A 20 9.97 -14.00 4.28
CA PHE A 20 10.29 -13.56 5.65
C PHE A 20 10.79 -14.75 6.48
N PRO A 21 12.11 -15.01 6.46
CA PRO A 21 12.71 -16.14 7.16
C PRO A 21 12.75 -15.94 8.68
N LEU A 22 12.89 -14.70 9.15
CA LEU A 22 12.88 -14.38 10.58
C LEU A 22 11.44 -14.34 11.11
N ARG A 23 11.22 -14.96 12.27
CA ARG A 23 9.92 -14.89 12.96
C ARG A 23 9.56 -13.47 13.39
N GLN A 24 10.56 -12.67 13.79
CA GLN A 24 10.37 -11.29 14.22
C GLN A 24 9.89 -10.39 13.08
N ASP A 25 10.46 -10.53 11.88
CA ASP A 25 10.04 -9.76 10.72
C ASP A 25 8.59 -10.07 10.33
N ARG A 26 8.20 -11.36 10.42
CA ARG A 26 6.82 -11.78 10.19
C ARG A 26 5.85 -11.16 11.18
N ILE A 27 6.21 -11.14 12.48
CA ILE A 27 5.40 -10.51 13.52
C ILE A 27 5.35 -8.99 13.30
N GLY A 28 6.49 -8.37 12.97
CA GLY A 28 6.56 -6.93 12.70
C GLY A 28 5.65 -6.52 11.55
N ILE A 29 5.67 -7.26 10.43
CA ILE A 29 4.79 -7.01 9.29
C ILE A 29 3.33 -7.25 9.67
N ALA A 30 3.02 -8.33 10.40
CA ALA A 30 1.66 -8.60 10.86
C ALA A 30 1.13 -7.47 11.76
N VAL A 31 1.97 -6.92 12.64
CA VAL A 31 1.62 -5.78 13.50
C VAL A 31 1.40 -4.52 12.66
N ILE A 32 2.26 -4.22 11.69
CA ILE A 32 2.10 -3.06 10.79
C ILE A 32 0.78 -3.17 10.02
N LEU A 33 0.48 -4.35 9.46
CA LEU A 33 -0.78 -4.60 8.75
C LEU A 33 -1.98 -4.49 9.68
N ALA A 34 -1.91 -5.03 10.90
CA ALA A 34 -2.98 -4.91 11.87
C ALA A 34 -3.23 -3.43 12.25
N ILE A 35 -2.18 -2.63 12.44
CA ILE A 35 -2.32 -1.20 12.69
C ILE A 35 -2.96 -0.50 11.48
N ALA A 36 -2.51 -0.80 10.26
CA ALA A 36 -3.02 -0.18 9.05
C ALA A 36 -4.50 -0.48 8.79
N PHE A 37 -4.94 -1.74 8.95
CA PHE A 37 -6.29 -2.18 8.60
C PHE A 37 -7.28 -2.14 9.77
N ILE A 38 -6.82 -2.16 11.02
CA ILE A 38 -7.69 -2.17 12.21
C ILE A 38 -7.49 -0.91 13.04
N GLY A 39 -6.23 -0.53 13.29
CA GLY A 39 -5.92 0.65 14.10
C GLY A 39 -6.37 1.97 13.45
N ILE A 40 -6.01 2.20 12.19
CA ILE A 40 -6.36 3.43 11.46
C ILE A 40 -7.87 3.65 11.34
N PRO A 41 -8.71 2.68 10.92
CA PRO A 41 -10.15 2.91 10.80
C PRO A 41 -10.86 3.06 12.15
N LEU A 42 -10.35 2.45 13.24
CA LEU A 42 -10.97 2.56 14.55
C LEU A 42 -10.59 3.86 15.29
N LEU A 43 -9.40 4.40 15.03
CA LEU A 43 -8.87 5.58 15.73
C LEU A 43 -8.90 6.86 14.87
N GLY A 44 -9.08 6.73 13.55
CA GLY A 44 -9.09 7.83 12.62
C GLY A 44 -10.41 8.60 12.65
N ASN A 45 -10.33 9.91 12.82
CA ASN A 45 -11.46 10.81 12.60
C ASN A 45 -11.69 10.97 11.07
N ASP A 46 -12.94 11.18 10.64
CA ASP A 46 -13.32 11.40 9.23
C ASP A 46 -12.44 12.43 8.53
N PHE A 47 -12.11 13.54 9.21
CA PHE A 47 -11.22 14.55 8.67
C PHE A 47 -9.81 14.01 8.40
N PHE A 48 -9.24 13.24 9.34
CA PHE A 48 -7.91 12.68 9.19
C PHE A 48 -7.86 11.65 8.04
N ILE A 49 -8.88 10.81 7.94
CA ILE A 49 -8.99 9.81 6.88
C ILE A 49 -9.13 10.51 5.52
N ALA A 50 -10.09 11.44 5.39
CA ALA A 50 -10.40 12.09 4.12
C ALA A 50 -9.30 13.06 3.65
N SER A 51 -8.75 13.88 4.54
CA SER A 51 -7.82 14.95 4.16
C SER A 51 -6.35 14.54 4.15
N VAL A 52 -5.98 13.49 4.90
CA VAL A 52 -4.57 13.07 5.00
C VAL A 52 -4.37 11.66 4.46
N MET A 53 -5.15 10.70 4.94
CA MET A 53 -4.89 9.29 4.65
C MET A 53 -5.17 8.92 3.20
N ILE A 54 -6.32 9.34 2.66
CA ILE A 54 -6.67 9.09 1.25
C ILE A 54 -5.63 9.71 0.29
N PRO A 55 -5.28 11.00 0.37
CA PRO A 55 -4.24 11.58 -0.48
C PRO A 55 -2.88 10.90 -0.33
N PHE A 56 -2.48 10.57 0.91
CA PHE A 56 -1.23 9.86 1.17
C PHE A 56 -1.19 8.51 0.45
N LEU A 57 -2.25 7.70 0.56
CA LEU A 57 -2.33 6.39 -0.10
C LEU A 57 -2.27 6.53 -1.63
N VAL A 58 -3.01 7.48 -2.21
CA VAL A 58 -3.00 7.73 -3.66
C VAL A 58 -1.60 8.13 -4.15
N LEU A 59 -0.93 9.05 -3.44
CA LEU A 59 0.43 9.48 -3.79
C LEU A 59 1.46 8.38 -3.59
N SER A 60 1.31 7.55 -2.54
CA SER A 60 2.21 6.42 -2.30
C SER A 60 2.14 5.38 -3.43
N LEU A 61 0.93 5.08 -3.92
CA LEU A 61 0.71 4.18 -5.04
C LEU A 61 1.35 4.72 -6.32
N ALA A 62 1.23 6.03 -6.55
CA ALA A 62 1.88 6.71 -7.67
C ALA A 62 3.40 6.64 -7.59
N ALA A 63 3.96 6.87 -6.40
CA ALA A 63 5.39 6.82 -6.14
C ALA A 63 5.96 5.41 -6.33
N ILE A 64 5.25 4.37 -5.89
CA ILE A 64 5.64 2.96 -6.09
C ILE A 64 5.61 2.62 -7.57
N GLY A 65 4.54 2.98 -8.29
CA GLY A 65 4.46 2.75 -9.73
C GLY A 65 5.58 3.44 -10.50
N LEU A 66 5.91 4.68 -10.12
CA LEU A 66 7.05 5.40 -10.68
C LEU A 66 8.37 4.71 -10.36
N ASN A 67 8.58 4.26 -9.12
CA ASN A 67 9.79 3.55 -8.71
C ASN A 67 9.99 2.25 -9.49
N ILE A 68 8.91 1.51 -9.77
CA ILE A 68 8.98 0.32 -10.62
C ILE A 68 9.46 0.69 -12.02
N LEU A 69 8.85 1.71 -12.63
CA LEU A 69 9.17 2.08 -14.00
C LEU A 69 10.58 2.68 -14.12
N THR A 70 10.89 3.73 -13.36
CA THR A 70 12.19 4.42 -13.47
C THR A 70 13.31 3.63 -12.81
N GLY A 71 13.04 2.95 -11.70
CA GLY A 71 14.04 2.23 -10.91
C GLY A 71 14.38 0.85 -11.49
N TYR A 72 13.38 0.03 -11.83
CA TYR A 72 13.65 -1.33 -12.32
C TYR A 72 13.80 -1.40 -13.84
N THR A 73 13.10 -0.57 -14.61
CA THR A 73 13.13 -0.63 -16.09
C THR A 73 13.91 0.51 -16.74
N GLY A 74 14.22 1.59 -15.99
CA GLY A 74 14.95 2.75 -16.51
C GLY A 74 14.14 3.67 -17.44
N LEU A 75 12.82 3.49 -17.54
CA LEU A 75 11.95 4.28 -18.41
C LEU A 75 11.43 5.54 -17.71
N ILE A 76 11.32 6.64 -18.46
CA ILE A 76 10.73 7.88 -17.95
C ILE A 76 9.20 7.79 -18.02
N SER A 77 8.53 7.98 -16.88
CA SER A 77 7.06 7.98 -16.83
C SER A 77 6.49 9.36 -17.21
N LEU A 78 6.18 9.56 -18.48
CA LEU A 78 5.55 10.80 -18.97
C LEU A 78 4.02 10.85 -18.75
N GLY A 79 3.39 9.71 -18.49
CA GLY A 79 1.92 9.58 -18.46
C GLY A 79 1.29 9.36 -17.09
N THR A 80 2.05 9.10 -16.02
CA THR A 80 1.48 8.68 -14.72
C THR A 80 0.49 9.69 -14.14
N ALA A 81 0.83 10.99 -14.21
CA ALA A 81 -0.06 12.05 -13.74
C ALA A 81 -1.33 12.18 -14.61
N ALA A 82 -1.20 11.99 -15.93
CA ALA A 82 -2.32 12.03 -16.86
C ALA A 82 -3.30 10.86 -16.60
N PHE A 83 -2.81 9.63 -16.43
CA PHE A 83 -3.64 8.48 -16.10
C PHE A 83 -4.32 8.61 -14.72
N MET A 84 -3.61 9.12 -13.72
CA MET A 84 -4.20 9.43 -12.42
C MET A 84 -5.33 10.47 -12.54
N GLY A 85 -5.11 11.54 -13.31
CA GLY A 85 -6.12 12.56 -13.57
C GLY A 85 -7.36 12.00 -14.27
N VAL A 86 -7.17 11.20 -15.34
CA VAL A 86 -8.28 10.55 -16.06
C VAL A 86 -9.10 9.66 -15.12
N GLY A 87 -8.45 8.89 -14.25
CA GLY A 87 -9.14 8.07 -13.25
C GLY A 87 -9.96 8.91 -12.26
N ALA A 88 -9.38 10.00 -11.74
CA ALA A 88 -10.07 10.89 -10.81
C ALA A 88 -11.31 11.55 -11.42
N TYR A 89 -11.19 12.08 -12.64
CA TYR A 89 -12.32 12.69 -13.35
C TYR A 89 -13.39 11.65 -13.73
N SER A 90 -12.97 10.46 -14.15
CA SER A 90 -13.90 9.38 -14.49
C SER A 90 -14.70 8.94 -13.26
N CYS A 91 -14.03 8.76 -12.11
CA CYS A 91 -14.69 8.46 -10.84
C CYS A 91 -15.69 9.55 -10.45
N TYR A 92 -15.26 10.82 -10.46
CA TYR A 92 -16.15 11.95 -10.15
C TYR A 92 -17.39 11.99 -11.04
N LYS A 93 -17.23 11.77 -12.35
CA LYS A 93 -18.35 11.75 -13.30
C LYS A 93 -19.28 10.57 -13.04
N LEU A 94 -18.75 9.37 -12.80
CA LEU A 94 -19.55 8.18 -12.48
C LEU A 94 -20.36 8.39 -11.20
N THR A 95 -19.75 8.93 -10.14
CA THR A 95 -20.45 9.30 -8.89
C THR A 95 -21.58 10.28 -9.12
N THR A 96 -21.34 11.28 -9.98
CA THR A 96 -22.35 12.32 -10.25
C THR A 96 -23.49 11.80 -11.16
N PHE A 97 -23.18 10.95 -12.14
CA PHE A 97 -24.18 10.41 -13.08
C PHE A 97 -25.07 9.33 -12.45
N PHE A 98 -24.54 8.54 -11.51
CA PHE A 98 -25.26 7.44 -10.87
C PHE A 98 -25.35 7.63 -9.36
N PRO A 99 -26.19 8.57 -8.86
CA PRO A 99 -26.26 8.91 -7.44
C PRO A 99 -26.78 7.77 -6.53
N GLY A 100 -27.37 6.72 -7.11
CA GLY A 100 -27.81 5.51 -6.38
C GLY A 100 -26.77 4.39 -6.31
N VAL A 101 -25.61 4.52 -6.96
CA VAL A 101 -24.55 3.52 -6.92
C VAL A 101 -23.71 3.77 -5.67
N ASN A 102 -23.67 2.79 -4.77
CA ASN A 102 -22.80 2.85 -3.61
C ASN A 102 -21.35 2.56 -4.06
N ILE A 103 -20.53 3.61 -4.10
CA ILE A 103 -19.11 3.54 -4.49
C ILE A 103 -18.24 3.16 -3.28
N ILE A 104 -18.84 3.07 -2.09
CA ILE A 104 -18.20 2.78 -0.81
C ILE A 104 -18.71 1.42 -0.29
N VAL A 105 -18.69 0.40 -1.14
CA VAL A 105 -18.75 -1.01 -0.70
C VAL A 105 -17.43 -1.68 -1.05
#